data_AF-A0A818GCG3-F1
#
_entry.id   AF-A0A818GCG3-F1
#
_cell.length_a   1.000
_cell.length_b   1.000
_cell.length_c   1.000
_cell.angle_alpha   90.00
_cell.angle_beta   90.00
_cell.angle_gamma   90.00
#
_symmetry.space_group_name_H-M   'P 1'
#
loop_
_entity.id
_entity.type
_entity.pdbx_description
1 polymer ?
#
loop_
_entity_poly.entity_id
_entity_poly.type
_entity_poly.pdbx_seq_one_letter_code
_entity_poly.pdbx_strand_id
1 'polypeptide(L)'
;MSGQKSNSTVLKSTANAASSIATLSGAIPPRRRETYREMKDYTTALTYYQKGLKIREEKLAKNHPDLAVIYHNMSKLYFSTQKYSMAKKYVQQAVEIGQEKLSSTHPHLVEYRETFEKTRKKQ
;
A
#
# COMPACT_ATOMS: atom_id res chain seq x y z
N MET A 1 -53.74 -25.24 2.49
CA MET A 1 -53.92 -23.77 2.44
C MET A 1 -53.03 -23.14 3.51
N SER A 2 -52.30 -22.08 3.13
CA SER A 2 -51.77 -20.95 3.96
C SER A 2 -51.30 -21.23 5.41
N GLY A 3 -50.15 -20.79 5.91
CA GLY A 3 -49.25 -19.72 5.51
C GLY A 3 -48.64 -19.08 6.77
N GLN A 4 -47.43 -18.51 6.62
CA GLN A 4 -46.78 -17.45 7.43
C GLN A 4 -46.25 -17.83 8.85
N LYS A 5 -44.92 -17.92 9.04
CA LYS A 5 -43.90 -16.87 9.33
C LYS A 5 -43.95 -16.32 10.77
N SER A 6 -42.85 -16.49 11.52
CA SER A 6 -42.06 -15.43 12.21
C SER A 6 -40.98 -16.10 13.09
N ASN A 7 -39.72 -16.15 12.67
CA ASN A 7 -38.66 -15.15 12.91
C ASN A 7 -38.46 -14.75 14.38
N SER A 8 -37.18 -14.79 14.80
CA SER A 8 -36.60 -14.20 16.04
C SER A 8 -36.26 -15.15 17.18
N THR A 9 -35.80 -16.36 16.89
CA THR A 9 -35.14 -17.23 17.88
C THR A 9 -33.64 -16.87 17.93
N VAL A 10 -33.21 -16.26 19.05
CA VAL A 10 -31.83 -16.25 19.61
C VAL A 10 -30.77 -15.27 19.06
N LEU A 11 -31.03 -14.39 18.09
CA LEU A 11 -30.06 -13.35 17.69
C LEU A 11 -29.93 -12.15 18.67
N LYS A 12 -30.34 -12.29 19.94
CA LYS A 12 -30.26 -11.22 20.95
C LYS A 12 -29.11 -11.37 21.98
N SER A 13 -28.23 -12.37 21.87
CA SER A 13 -27.28 -12.65 22.97
C SER A 13 -25.77 -12.41 22.70
N THR A 14 -25.33 -12.06 21.49
CA THR A 14 -23.88 -11.94 21.20
C THR A 14 -23.39 -10.53 20.89
N ALA A 15 -24.30 -9.55 20.75
CA ALA A 15 -23.92 -8.18 20.44
C ALA A 15 -23.35 -7.38 21.63
N ASN A 16 -23.60 -7.82 22.88
CA ASN A 16 -23.23 -7.07 24.09
C ASN A 16 -22.00 -7.59 24.86
N ALA A 17 -21.33 -8.64 24.38
CA ALA A 17 -20.12 -9.15 25.05
C ALA A 17 -18.81 -8.50 24.56
N ALA A 18 -18.82 -7.81 23.41
CA ALA A 18 -17.59 -7.28 22.80
C ALA A 18 -17.20 -5.86 23.27
N SER A 19 -18.08 -5.13 23.98
CA SER A 19 -17.77 -3.81 24.54
C SER A 19 -17.16 -3.83 25.94
N SER A 20 -17.19 -4.97 26.64
CA SER A 20 -16.85 -5.03 28.08
C SER A 20 -15.41 -5.46 28.39
N ILE A 21 -14.55 -5.66 27.38
CA ILE A 21 -13.13 -6.00 27.61
C ILE A 21 -12.24 -4.74 27.65
N ALA A 22 -12.84 -3.55 27.76
CA ALA A 22 -12.15 -2.26 27.75
C ALA A 22 -11.73 -1.77 29.15
N THR A 23 -11.76 -2.62 30.18
CA THR A 23 -11.42 -2.22 31.54
C THR A 23 -10.44 -3.20 32.14
N LEU A 24 -9.14 -2.98 31.92
CA LEU A 24 -8.05 -3.28 32.86
C LEU A 24 -6.71 -2.83 32.28
N SER A 25 -6.16 -1.78 32.90
CA SER A 25 -4.73 -1.47 33.02
C SER A 25 -3.93 -1.12 31.74
N GLY A 26 -3.60 0.16 31.58
CA GLY A 26 -2.35 0.60 30.92
C GLY A 26 -2.26 0.49 29.40
N ALA A 27 -2.66 1.56 28.70
CA ALA A 27 -2.12 2.02 27.41
C ALA A 27 -1.69 0.96 26.37
N ILE A 28 -2.65 0.41 25.61
CA ILE A 28 -2.39 -0.10 24.26
C ILE A 28 -3.30 0.67 23.29
N PRO A 29 -2.76 1.51 22.39
CA PRO A 29 -3.58 2.27 21.44
C PRO A 29 -4.27 1.31 20.44
N PRO A 30 -5.27 1.76 19.65
CA PRO A 30 -6.08 0.94 18.75
C PRO A 30 -5.32 0.38 17.54
N ARG A 31 -4.15 -0.23 17.74
CA ARG A 31 -3.26 -0.71 16.69
C ARG A 31 -3.92 -1.77 15.81
N ARG A 32 -4.83 -2.60 16.32
CA ARG A 32 -5.36 -3.75 15.56
C ARG A 32 -6.33 -3.34 14.44
N ARG A 33 -7.16 -2.31 14.68
CA ARG A 33 -8.16 -1.84 13.70
C ARG A 33 -7.51 -0.90 12.68
N GLU A 34 -6.57 -0.08 13.14
CA GLU A 34 -5.76 0.83 12.31
C GLU A 34 -4.83 0.06 11.37
N THR A 35 -4.05 -0.90 11.89
CA THR A 35 -3.18 -1.75 11.05
C THR A 35 -3.95 -2.58 10.02
N TYR A 36 -5.14 -3.09 10.36
CA TYR A 36 -5.96 -3.82 9.39
C TYR A 36 -6.45 -2.91 8.24
N ARG A 37 -6.82 -1.67 8.56
CA ARG A 37 -7.22 -0.67 7.56
C ARG A 37 -6.04 -0.28 6.68
N GLU A 38 -4.90 0.05 7.28
CA GLU A 38 -3.66 0.39 6.56
C GLU A 38 -3.18 -0.75 5.67
N MET A 39 -3.23 -2.00 6.15
CA MET A 39 -2.85 -3.16 5.35
C MET A 39 -3.81 -3.40 4.18
N LYS A 40 -5.12 -3.18 4.38
CA LYS A 40 -6.12 -3.28 3.30
C LYS A 40 -5.92 -2.19 2.24
N ASP A 41 -5.65 -0.96 2.68
CA ASP A 41 -5.41 0.16 1.77
C ASP A 41 -4.09 -0.03 1.00
N TYR A 42 -3.05 -0.53 1.68
CA TYR A 42 -1.77 -0.89 1.06
C TYR A 42 -1.89 -1.98 -0.01
N THR A 43 -2.58 -3.08 0.31
CA THR A 43 -2.77 -4.19 -0.65
C THR A 43 -3.60 -3.75 -1.84
N THR A 44 -4.60 -2.90 -1.60
CA THR A 44 -5.42 -2.30 -2.65
C THR A 44 -4.58 -1.38 -3.54
N ALA A 45 -3.76 -0.50 -2.97
CA ALA A 45 -2.87 0.39 -3.71
C ALA A 45 -1.85 -0.37 -4.56
N LEU A 46 -1.19 -1.39 -4.00
CA LEU A 46 -0.29 -2.27 -4.77
C LEU A 46 -1.01 -2.93 -5.95
N THR A 47 -2.22 -3.43 -5.74
CA THR A 47 -3.01 -4.09 -6.79
C THR A 47 -3.31 -3.12 -7.93
N TYR A 48 -3.65 -1.86 -7.62
CA TYR A 48 -3.85 -0.83 -8.62
C TYR A 48 -2.58 -0.50 -9.40
N TYR A 49 -1.45 -0.32 -8.71
CA TYR A 49 -0.17 -0.05 -9.38
C TYR A 49 0.28 -1.21 -10.25
N GLN A 50 0.12 -2.46 -9.81
CA GLN A 50 0.46 -3.65 -10.60
C GLN A 50 -0.42 -3.80 -11.85
N LYS A 51 -1.73 -3.55 -11.73
CA LYS A 51 -2.64 -3.53 -12.89
C LYS A 51 -2.27 -2.42 -13.87
N GLY A 52 -1.99 -1.22 -13.35
CA GLY A 52 -1.55 -0.08 -14.15
C GLY A 52 -0.22 -0.35 -14.85
N LEU A 53 0.73 -0.99 -14.16
CA LEU A 53 2.01 -1.41 -14.71
C LEU A 53 1.81 -2.35 -15.88
N LYS A 54 1.00 -3.42 -15.71
CA LYS A 54 0.75 -4.39 -16.78
C LYS A 54 0.16 -3.75 -18.04
N ILE A 55 -0.83 -2.87 -17.89
CA ILE A 55 -1.44 -2.16 -19.02
C ILE A 55 -0.42 -1.24 -19.70
N ARG A 56 0.42 -0.56 -18.91
CA ARG A 56 1.45 0.34 -19.44
C ARG A 56 2.61 -0.42 -20.08
N GLU A 57 3.01 -1.57 -19.57
CA GLU A 57 4.03 -2.43 -20.18
C GLU A 57 3.57 -3.03 -21.53
N GLU A 58 2.25 -3.25 -21.69
CA GLU A 58 1.67 -3.70 -22.97
C GLU A 58 1.60 -2.58 -24.02
N LYS A 59 1.48 -1.31 -23.58
CA LYS A 59 1.25 -0.16 -24.48
C LYS A 59 2.47 0.74 -24.68
N LEU A 60 3.40 0.76 -23.74
CA LEU A 60 4.55 1.65 -23.70
C LEU A 60 5.84 0.84 -23.79
N ALA A 61 6.88 1.45 -24.37
CA ALA A 61 8.21 0.87 -24.33
C ALA A 61 8.67 0.65 -22.88
N LYS A 62 9.44 -0.42 -22.63
CA LYS A 62 9.90 -0.82 -21.28
C LYS A 62 10.61 0.28 -20.48
N ASN A 63 11.14 1.31 -21.17
CA ASN A 63 11.88 2.41 -20.57
C ASN A 63 11.07 3.71 -20.61
N HIS A 64 9.74 3.66 -20.65
CA HIS A 64 8.92 4.87 -20.69
C HIS A 64 8.94 5.59 -19.32
N PRO A 65 9.10 6.93 -19.26
CA PRO A 65 9.17 7.67 -18.00
C PRO A 65 7.94 7.47 -17.09
N ASP A 66 6.77 7.21 -17.66
CA ASP A 66 5.55 6.86 -16.90
C ASP A 66 5.67 5.57 -16.08
N LEU A 67 6.51 4.62 -16.50
CA LEU A 67 6.79 3.40 -15.73
C LEU A 67 7.67 3.74 -14.51
N ALA A 68 8.61 4.67 -14.66
CA ALA A 68 9.43 5.15 -13.54
C ALA A 68 8.58 5.75 -12.43
N VAL A 69 7.54 6.52 -12.79
CA VAL A 69 6.59 7.10 -11.82
C VAL A 69 5.84 6.00 -11.06
N ILE A 70 5.42 4.92 -11.73
CA ILE A 70 4.74 3.79 -11.07
C ILE A 70 5.69 3.08 -10.10
N TYR A 71 6.90 2.75 -10.56
CA TYR A 71 7.89 2.07 -9.72
C TYR A 71 8.27 2.92 -8.50
N HIS A 72 8.43 4.23 -8.66
CA HIS A 72 8.68 5.13 -7.54
C HIS A 72 7.52 5.16 -6.54
N ASN A 73 6.28 5.24 -7.00
CA ASN A 73 5.12 5.18 -6.10
C ASN A 73 5.01 3.85 -5.35
N MET A 74 5.27 2.72 -6.01
CA MET A 74 5.36 1.43 -5.37
C MET A 74 6.47 1.42 -4.31
N SER A 75 7.62 2.03 -4.60
CA SER A 75 8.73 2.13 -3.64
C SER A 75 8.35 2.89 -2.36
N LYS A 76 7.63 4.01 -2.47
CA LYS A 76 7.14 4.80 -1.33
C LYS A 76 6.20 3.98 -0.47
N LEU A 77 5.34 3.19 -1.11
CA LEU A 77 4.42 2.30 -0.44
C LEU A 77 5.16 1.17 0.31
N TYR A 78 6.15 0.52 -0.32
CA TYR A 78 7.00 -0.45 0.38
C TYR A 78 7.81 0.18 1.52
N PHE A 79 8.24 1.44 1.37
CA PHE A 79 8.93 2.18 2.41
C PHE A 79 8.02 2.43 3.63
N SER A 80 6.75 2.81 3.41
CA SER A 80 5.80 3.03 4.51
C SER A 80 5.46 1.74 5.27
N THR A 81 5.55 0.59 4.61
CA THR A 81 5.40 -0.73 5.25
C THR A 81 6.70 -1.32 5.79
N GLN A 82 7.76 -0.51 5.87
CA GLN A 82 9.08 -0.88 6.39
C GLN A 82 9.76 -2.02 5.60
N LYS A 83 9.29 -2.30 4.38
CA LYS A 83 9.86 -3.29 3.46
C LYS A 83 10.96 -2.65 2.61
N TYR A 84 12.02 -2.17 3.27
CA TYR A 84 13.06 -1.34 2.64
C TYR A 84 13.77 -2.03 1.48
N SER A 85 13.99 -3.34 1.54
CA SER A 85 14.61 -4.11 0.44
C SER A 85 13.77 -4.08 -0.84
N MET A 86 12.44 -4.18 -0.72
CA MET A 86 11.53 -4.09 -1.87
C MET A 86 11.45 -2.64 -2.34
N ALA A 87 11.36 -1.67 -1.43
CA ALA A 87 11.37 -0.25 -1.76
C ALA A 87 12.60 0.13 -2.59
N LYS A 88 13.80 -0.28 -2.14
CA LYS A 88 15.06 -0.05 -2.83
C LYS A 88 15.06 -0.65 -4.24
N LYS A 89 14.56 -1.87 -4.41
CA LYS A 89 14.46 -2.52 -5.73
C LYS A 89 13.61 -1.69 -6.70
N TYR A 90 12.43 -1.23 -6.27
CA TYR A 90 11.54 -0.48 -7.14
C TYR A 90 12.03 0.94 -7.43
N VAL A 91 12.58 1.65 -6.44
CA VAL A 91 13.14 2.99 -6.70
C VAL A 91 14.39 2.93 -7.57
N GLN A 92 15.20 1.86 -7.49
CA GLN A 92 16.32 1.62 -8.40
C GLN A 92 15.84 1.54 -9.86
N GLN A 93 14.77 0.79 -10.15
CA GLN A 93 14.19 0.74 -11.50
C GLN A 93 13.67 2.11 -11.96
N ALA A 94 13.09 2.90 -11.07
CA ALA A 94 12.66 4.26 -11.38
C ALA A 94 13.83 5.19 -11.73
N VAL A 95 14.95 5.09 -11.00
CA VAL A 95 16.18 5.85 -11.28
C VAL A 95 16.78 5.44 -12.63
N GLU A 96 16.88 4.15 -12.93
CA GLU A 96 17.43 3.65 -14.20
C GLU A 96 16.67 4.21 -15.41
N ILE A 97 15.34 4.09 -15.40
CA ILE A 97 14.48 4.62 -16.47
C ILE A 97 14.56 6.15 -16.52
N GLY A 98 14.49 6.81 -15.36
CA GLY A 98 14.55 8.26 -15.26
C GLY A 98 15.87 8.82 -15.77
N GLN A 99 16.99 8.13 -15.54
CA GLN A 99 18.31 8.57 -15.97
C GLN A 99 18.56 8.37 -17.48
N GLU A 100 17.89 7.40 -18.10
CA GLU A 100 17.95 7.20 -19.54
C GLU A 100 17.07 8.20 -20.31
N LYS A 101 15.91 8.59 -19.76
CA LYS A 101 14.89 9.38 -20.48
C LYS A 101 14.74 10.82 -20.03
N LEU A 102 15.11 11.17 -18.81
CA LEU A 102 14.93 12.50 -18.25
C LEU A 102 16.28 13.21 -18.12
N SER A 103 16.27 14.54 -18.21
CA SER A 103 17.45 15.35 -17.89
C SER A 103 17.86 15.14 -16.42
N SER A 104 19.16 15.27 -16.14
CA SER A 104 19.73 15.16 -14.78
C SER A 104 19.12 16.13 -13.77
N THR A 105 18.53 17.24 -14.24
CA THR A 105 17.86 18.28 -13.45
C THR A 105 16.35 18.07 -13.33
N HIS A 106 15.79 17.03 -13.95
CA HIS A 106 14.35 16.82 -13.95
C HIS A 106 13.84 16.53 -12.53
N PRO A 107 12.78 17.21 -12.04
CA PRO A 107 12.28 17.05 -10.68
C PRO A 107 12.01 15.60 -10.26
N HIS A 108 11.40 14.80 -11.15
CA HIS A 108 11.17 13.38 -10.88
C HIS A 108 12.46 12.58 -10.64
N LEU A 109 13.51 12.81 -11.44
CA LEU A 109 14.78 12.09 -11.28
C LEU A 109 15.47 12.48 -9.96
N VAL A 110 15.36 13.74 -9.54
CA VAL A 110 15.82 14.20 -8.23
C VAL A 110 15.06 13.47 -7.12
N GLU A 111 13.73 13.40 -7.19
CA GLU A 111 12.91 12.71 -6.18
C GLU A 111 13.21 11.20 -6.10
N TYR A 112 13.44 10.54 -7.23
CA TYR A 112 13.80 9.13 -7.27
C TYR A 112 15.13 8.87 -6.57
N ARG A 113 16.14 9.70 -6.85
CA ARG A 113 17.47 9.61 -6.21
C ARG A 113 17.39 9.88 -4.71
N GLU A 114 16.62 10.89 -4.30
CA GLU A 114 16.39 11.15 -2.87
C GLU A 114 15.73 9.97 -2.17
N THR A 115 14.72 9.37 -2.80
CA THR A 115 14.01 8.22 -2.26
C THR A 115 14.92 7.00 -2.18
N PHE A 116 15.77 6.78 -3.18
CA PHE A 116 16.81 5.74 -3.17
C PHE A 116 17.78 5.94 -2.00
N GLU A 117 18.31 7.15 -1.80
CA GLU A 117 19.19 7.45 -0.67
C GLU A 117 18.52 7.25 0.68
N LYS A 118 17.24 7.63 0.82
CA LYS A 118 16.44 7.38 2.02
C LYS A 118 16.30 5.88 2.29
N THR A 119 15.99 5.07 1.27
CA THR A 119 15.89 3.60 1.41
C THR A 119 17.23 2.96 1.77
N ARG A 120 18.34 3.46 1.22
CA ARG A 120 19.70 2.98 1.50
C ARG A 120 20.11 3.20 2.95
N LYS A 121 19.74 4.35 3.55
CA LYS A 121 20.04 4.68 4.95
C LYS A 121 19.22 3.90 5.98
N LYS A 122 18.15 3.22 5.55
CA LYS A 122 17.24 2.44 6.41
C LYS A 122 17.48 0.93 6.32
N GLN A 123 18.45 0.50 5.50
CA GLN A 123 18.84 -0.89 5.31
C GLN A 123 20.00 -1.28 6.23
#